data_AF-A0A0N0LXE1-F1
#
_entry.id   AF-A0A0N0LXE1-F1
#
_cell.length_a   1.000
_cell.length_b   1.000
_cell.length_c   1.000
_cell.angle_alpha   90.00
_cell.angle_beta   90.00
_cell.angle_gamma   90.00
#
_symmetry.space_group_name_H-M   'P 1'
#
loop_
_entity.id
_entity.type
_entity.pdbx_description
1 polymer ?
#
loop_
_entity_poly.entity_id
_entity_poly.type
_entity_poly.pdbx_seq_one_letter_code
_entity_poly.pdbx_strand_id
1 'polypeptide(L)'
;MSDFPTTIQGLPAGESPGWNDGAELHKTADGGGLFNVFKGIRRDTVANLIRYVMHLPEADQAGYAVQKDGDRLLEIGDIRRLYRRTDFPHGITG
;
A
#
# COMPACT_ATOMS: atom_id res chain seq x y z
N MET A 1 -1.49 -6.33 -36.99
CA MET A 1 -1.43 -7.41 -35.99
C MET A 1 -0.16 -7.21 -35.21
N SER A 2 -0.26 -6.69 -33.99
CA SER A 2 0.89 -6.49 -33.11
C SER A 2 0.72 -7.43 -31.94
N ASP A 3 1.44 -8.53 -32.03
CA ASP A 3 1.58 -9.56 -31.00
C ASP A 3 2.55 -9.02 -29.95
N PHE A 4 2.05 -8.80 -28.72
CA PHE A 4 2.90 -8.48 -27.57
C PHE A 4 2.73 -9.60 -26.54
N PRO A 5 3.81 -10.29 -26.16
CA PRO A 5 3.75 -11.41 -25.23
C PRO A 5 3.52 -10.89 -23.81
N THR A 6 2.34 -11.16 -23.26
CA THR A 6 1.99 -10.84 -21.87
C THR A 6 2.63 -11.86 -20.93
N THR A 7 3.92 -11.72 -20.66
CA THR A 7 4.59 -12.40 -19.55
C THR A 7 5.81 -11.60 -19.15
N ILE A 8 5.60 -10.70 -18.19
CA ILE A 8 6.56 -10.31 -17.17
C ILE A 8 5.71 -9.90 -15.97
N GLN A 9 5.88 -10.63 -14.86
CA GLN A 9 5.35 -10.30 -13.54
C GLN A 9 6.11 -9.09 -12.95
N GLY A 10 6.02 -7.97 -13.64
CA GLY A 10 6.63 -6.70 -13.25
C GLY A 10 5.80 -5.61 -13.89
N LEU A 11 5.07 -4.88 -13.06
CA LEU A 11 4.26 -3.71 -13.44
C LEU A 11 4.99 -2.93 -14.55
N PRO A 12 4.37 -2.69 -15.71
CA PRO A 12 5.01 -1.97 -16.79
C PRO A 12 5.50 -0.63 -16.25
N ALA A 13 6.71 -0.20 -16.63
CA ALA A 13 7.37 1.01 -16.14
C ALA A 13 6.62 2.34 -16.48
N GLY A 14 5.39 2.27 -16.99
CA GLY A 14 4.47 3.37 -17.20
C GLY A 14 3.08 3.18 -16.58
N GLU A 15 2.83 2.08 -15.84
CA GLU A 15 1.58 1.88 -15.13
C GLU A 15 1.73 2.38 -13.70
N SER A 16 1.06 3.49 -13.40
CA SER A 16 0.94 4.01 -12.05
C SER A 16 0.49 2.88 -11.12
N PRO A 17 1.07 2.71 -9.92
CA PRO A 17 0.77 1.59 -9.01
C PRO A 17 -0.65 1.63 -8.41
N GLY A 18 -1.60 2.27 -9.09
CA GLY A 18 -2.97 2.44 -8.63
C GLY A 18 -3.04 3.33 -7.40
N TRP A 19 -2.36 4.49 -7.41
CA TRP A 19 -2.39 5.41 -6.26
C TRP A 19 -3.80 5.78 -5.81
N ASN A 20 -4.73 5.90 -6.78
CA ASN A 20 -6.14 6.19 -6.58
C ASN A 20 -7.02 4.93 -6.48
N ASP A 21 -6.42 3.74 -6.55
CA ASP A 21 -7.13 2.46 -6.46
C ASP A 21 -7.61 2.21 -5.03
N GLY A 22 -8.72 1.49 -4.90
CA GLY A 22 -9.29 1.13 -3.61
C GLY A 22 -8.37 0.20 -2.84
N ALA A 23 -8.15 0.50 -1.56
CA ALA A 23 -7.32 -0.31 -0.69
C ALA A 23 -7.87 -0.32 0.74
N GLU A 24 -7.48 -1.35 1.48
CA GLU A 24 -7.88 -1.58 2.87
C GLU A 24 -6.65 -1.57 3.77
N LEU A 25 -6.76 -0.87 4.90
CA LEU A 25 -5.74 -0.83 5.93
C LEU A 25 -6.02 -1.92 6.94
N HIS A 26 -5.04 -2.80 7.12
CA HIS A 26 -5.04 -3.87 8.09
C HIS A 26 -4.04 -3.53 9.19
N LYS A 27 -4.40 -3.81 10.45
CA LYS A 27 -3.45 -3.75 11.55
C LYS A 27 -2.92 -5.15 11.82
N THR A 28 -1.60 -5.33 11.66
CA THR A 28 -0.90 -6.54 12.08
C THR A 28 -0.62 -6.44 13.58
N ALA A 29 -0.96 -7.48 14.33
CA ALA A 29 -0.99 -7.46 15.79
C ALA A 29 0.39 -7.69 16.42
N ASP A 30 1.44 -7.09 15.88
CA ASP A 30 2.78 -7.18 16.47
C ASP A 30 2.89 -6.16 17.62
N GLY A 31 2.37 -6.58 18.77
CA GLY A 31 2.32 -5.77 19.99
C GLY A 31 1.64 -6.41 21.21
N GLY A 32 1.14 -7.65 21.10
CA GLY A 32 0.76 -8.46 22.27
C GLY A 32 -0.68 -8.96 22.25
N GLY A 33 -0.85 -10.29 22.09
CA GLY A 33 -2.10 -10.98 22.42
C GLY A 33 -2.54 -12.00 21.37
N LEU A 34 -2.74 -13.24 21.84
CA LEU A 34 -2.91 -14.51 21.12
C LEU A 34 -4.13 -14.63 20.17
N PHE A 35 -4.83 -13.54 19.87
CA PHE A 35 -6.00 -13.57 18.98
C PHE A 35 -6.06 -12.25 18.24
N ASN A 36 -5.72 -12.19 16.96
CA ASN A 36 -6.20 -11.08 16.15
C ASN A 36 -6.33 -11.44 14.68
N VAL A 37 -7.59 -11.60 14.30
CA VAL A 37 -8.11 -11.54 12.94
C VAL A 37 -7.64 -10.23 12.29
N PHE A 38 -7.16 -10.28 11.04
CA PHE A 38 -6.87 -9.11 10.20
C PHE A 38 -8.14 -8.27 10.03
N LYS A 39 -8.46 -7.41 11.01
CA LYS A 39 -9.62 -6.52 10.91
C LYS A 39 -9.22 -5.35 10.04
N GLY A 40 -9.83 -5.24 8.86
CA GLY A 40 -9.77 -4.03 8.04
C GLY A 40 -10.33 -2.87 8.87
N ILE A 41 -9.49 -1.88 9.17
CA ILE A 41 -9.86 -0.76 10.05
C ILE A 41 -10.34 0.44 9.21
N ARG A 42 -9.85 0.55 7.97
CA ARG A 42 -10.14 1.67 7.09
C ARG A 42 -10.04 1.23 5.63
N ARG A 43 -10.94 1.72 4.78
CA ARG A 43 -10.84 1.61 3.31
C ARG A 43 -10.67 3.01 2.74
N ASP A 44 -9.68 3.20 1.89
CA ASP A 44 -9.33 4.49 1.26
C ASP A 44 -8.52 4.22 -0.01
N THR A 45 -7.92 5.24 -0.63
CA THR A 45 -7.00 5.00 -1.76
C THR A 45 -5.62 4.52 -1.27
N VAL A 46 -4.91 3.76 -2.11
CA VAL A 46 -3.54 3.27 -1.81
C VAL A 46 -2.65 4.42 -1.33
N ALA A 47 -2.66 5.56 -2.03
CA ALA A 47 -1.86 6.72 -1.64
C ALA A 47 -2.25 7.29 -0.28
N ASN A 48 -3.55 7.42 0.03
CA ASN A 48 -3.99 7.93 1.32
C ASN A 48 -3.61 7.00 2.47
N LEU A 49 -3.72 5.68 2.26
CA LEU A 49 -3.34 4.71 3.27
C LEU A 49 -1.82 4.68 3.51
N ILE A 50 -1.01 4.73 2.45
CA ILE A 50 0.45 4.83 2.57
C ILE A 50 0.83 6.10 3.34
N ARG A 51 0.22 7.24 3.01
CA ARG A 51 0.45 8.52 3.73
C ARG A 51 0.07 8.40 5.20
N TYR A 52 -1.08 7.81 5.48
CA TYR A 52 -1.54 7.60 6.84
C TYR A 52 -0.53 6.79 7.65
N VAL A 53 -0.07 5.65 7.14
CA VAL A 53 0.93 4.82 7.82
C VAL A 53 2.23 5.60 8.03
N MET A 54 2.72 6.29 7.02
CA MET A 54 3.96 7.07 7.13
C MET A 54 3.88 8.28 8.07
N HIS A 55 2.66 8.72 8.44
CA HIS A 55 2.44 9.77 9.43
C HIS A 55 2.38 9.24 10.87
N LEU A 56 2.28 7.92 11.06
CA LEU A 56 2.37 7.28 12.38
C LEU A 56 3.83 7.25 12.89
N PRO A 57 4.03 7.13 14.21
CA PRO A 57 5.35 6.84 14.77
C PRO A 57 5.96 5.57 14.16
N GLU A 58 7.28 5.53 13.99
CA GLU A 58 7.94 4.36 13.38
C GLU A 58 7.69 3.05 14.13
N ALA A 59 7.49 3.11 15.45
CA ALA A 59 7.14 1.96 16.27
C ALA A 59 5.76 1.38 15.91
N ASP A 60 4.80 2.25 15.58
CA ASP A 60 3.45 1.84 15.22
C ASP A 60 3.34 1.43 13.75
N GLN A 61 4.16 2.00 12.87
CA GLN A 61 4.18 1.74 11.42
C GLN A 61 4.27 0.25 11.06
N ALA A 62 5.10 -0.51 11.78
CA ALA A 62 5.27 -1.95 11.57
C ALA A 62 3.98 -2.75 11.86
N GLY A 63 3.09 -2.17 12.68
CA GLY A 63 1.78 -2.70 13.00
C GLY A 63 0.74 -2.54 11.89
N TYR A 64 1.07 -1.98 10.72
CA TYR A 64 0.11 -1.71 9.65
C TYR A 64 0.55 -2.26 8.30
N ALA A 65 -0.44 -2.76 7.55
CA ALA A 65 -0.29 -3.22 6.18
C ALA A 65 -1.45 -2.70 5.32
N VAL A 66 -1.18 -2.43 4.04
CA VAL A 66 -2.16 -1.91 3.09
C VAL A 66 -2.45 -2.99 2.04
N GLN A 67 -3.67 -3.49 1.99
CA GLN A 67 -4.11 -4.44 0.98
C GLN A 67 -4.78 -3.67 -0.16
N LYS A 68 -4.14 -3.67 -1.33
CA LYS A 68 -4.77 -3.13 -2.54
C LYS A 68 -5.80 -4.14 -3.07
N ASP A 69 -6.97 -3.67 -3.49
CA ASP A 69 -8.06 -4.51 -3.99
C ASP A 69 -7.58 -5.34 -5.19
N GLY A 70 -7.69 -6.67 -5.09
CA GLY A 70 -7.25 -7.61 -6.12
C GLY A 70 -5.74 -7.74 -6.34
N ASP A 71 -4.90 -7.13 -5.49
CA ASP A 71 -3.43 -7.16 -5.63
C ASP A 71 -2.75 -7.73 -4.36
N ARG A 72 -1.45 -7.50 -4.20
CA ARG A 72 -0.67 -7.99 -3.05
C ARG A 72 -0.81 -7.07 -1.83
N LEU A 73 -0.57 -7.65 -0.65
CA LEU A 73 -0.43 -6.91 0.59
C LEU A 73 0.86 -6.08 0.56
N LEU A 74 0.76 -4.81 0.94
CA LEU A 74 1.88 -3.89 1.10
C LEU A 74 2.22 -3.78 2.58
N GLU A 75 3.33 -4.37 2.97
CA GLU A 75 3.86 -4.27 4.34
C GLU A 75 4.69 -3.00 4.52
N ILE A 76 5.14 -2.71 5.74
CA ILE A 76 5.87 -1.46 6.04
C ILE A 76 7.12 -1.25 5.15
N GLY A 77 7.79 -2.32 4.73
CA GLY A 77 8.91 -2.25 3.80
C GLY A 77 8.50 -1.72 2.42
N ASP A 78 7.42 -2.27 1.85
CA ASP A 78 6.85 -1.81 0.58
C ASP A 78 6.27 -0.40 0.70
N ILE A 79 5.54 -0.11 1.78
CA ILE A 79 4.97 1.22 2.06
C ILE A 79 6.07 2.28 2.06
N ARG A 80 7.18 2.05 2.79
CA ARG A 80 8.33 2.97 2.82
C ARG A 80 8.98 3.13 1.45
N ARG A 81 9.11 2.04 0.70
CA ARG A 81 9.67 2.06 -0.67
C ARG A 81 8.79 2.85 -1.63
N LEU A 82 7.47 2.65 -1.56
CA LEU A 82 6.49 3.33 -2.40
C LEU A 82 6.39 4.82 -2.04
N TYR A 83 6.39 5.17 -0.76
CA TYR A 83 6.36 6.57 -0.30
C TYR A 83 7.57 7.38 -0.79
N ARG A 84 8.74 6.75 -0.92
CA ARG A 84 9.96 7.41 -1.43
C ARG A 84 9.99 7.57 -2.96
N ARG A 85 9.01 7.04 -3.69
CA ARG A 85 8.96 7.19 -5.15
C ARG A 85 8.71 8.65 -5.53
N THR A 86 9.40 9.12 -6.55
CA THR A 86 9.22 10.48 -7.09
C THR A 86 7.82 10.68 -7.68
N ASP A 87 7.18 9.61 -8.15
CA ASP A 87 5.80 9.63 -8.67
C ASP A 87 4.71 9.48 -7.59
N PHE A 88 5.10 9.34 -6.31
CA PHE A 88 4.13 9.23 -5.23
C PHE A 88 3.38 10.57 -5.02
N PRO A 89 2.04 10.56 -4.92
CA PRO A 89 1.28 11.77 -4.66
C PRO A 89 1.37 12.17 -3.18
N HIS A 90 2.44 12.89 -2.84
CA HIS A 90 2.69 13.44 -1.50
C HIS A 90 1.61 14.47 -1.06
N GLY A 91 0.87 15.00 -2.04
CA GLY A 91 -0.30 15.86 -1.88
C GLY A 91 0.01 17.35 -1.75
N ILE A 92 -0.28 18.10 -2.81
CA ILE A 92 -1.23 19.23 -2.85
C ILE A 92 -1.76 19.32 -4.29
N THR A 93 -3.03 18.98 -4.52
CA THR A 93 -3.77 19.57 -5.64
C THR A 93 -4.76 20.50 -4.98
N GLY A 94 -4.47 21.80 -5.06
CA GLY A 94 -5.36 22.86 -4.61
C GLY A 94 -6.58 23.01 -5.50
#